data_AF-M1T2I0-F1
#
_entry.id   AF-M1T2I0-F1
#
_cell.length_a   1.000
_cell.length_b   1.000
_cell.length_c   1.000
_cell.angle_alpha   90.00
_cell.angle_beta   90.00
_cell.angle_gamma   90.00
#
_symmetry.space_group_name_H-M   'P 1'
#
loop_
_entity.id
_entity.type
_entity.pdbx_description
1 polymer ?
#
loop_
_entity_poly.entity_id
_entity_poly.type
_entity_poly.pdbx_seq_one_letter_code
_entity_poly.pdbx_strand_id
1 'polypeptide(L)'
;MFVAPCLAAEPLIFICERAEKNYTETYELKVIPASKIQKAKVFVDSRDLDQSDELGRQAVKTVLITESTVLISMDANFPPENFDGVQYGAGSVSTAIAINRSTGQLRKAETVKGGILSATLGEGTKTYQEQCTATKKP
;
A
#
# COMPACT_ATOMS: atom_id res chain seq x y z
N MET A 1 19.61 24.17 29.29
CA MET A 1 18.59 23.17 28.93
C MET A 1 18.50 23.13 27.42
N PHE A 2 19.00 22.08 26.77
CA PHE A 2 18.89 21.93 25.32
C PHE A 2 17.54 21.30 24.99
N VAL A 3 16.66 22.08 24.35
CA VAL A 3 15.43 21.57 23.75
C VAL A 3 15.84 20.83 22.49
N ALA A 4 15.90 19.50 22.54
CA ALA A 4 16.04 18.70 21.34
C ALA A 4 14.77 18.89 20.49
N PRO A 5 14.88 19.37 19.23
CA PRO A 5 13.73 19.37 18.35
C PRO A 5 13.32 17.91 18.16
N CYS A 6 12.07 17.60 18.52
CA CYS A 6 11.44 16.34 18.19
C CYS A 6 11.26 16.34 16.67
N LEU A 7 12.29 15.92 15.93
CA LEU A 7 12.24 15.81 14.47
C LEU A 7 11.16 14.77 14.13
N ALA A 8 9.99 15.24 13.73
CA ALA A 8 9.05 14.40 13.02
C ALA A 8 9.78 13.90 11.76
N ALA A 9 9.95 12.59 11.64
CA ALA A 9 10.61 12.00 10.49
C ALA A 9 9.90 12.45 9.20
N GLU A 10 10.68 12.94 8.24
CA GLU A 10 10.13 13.51 7.01
C GLU A 10 9.35 12.46 6.20
N PRO A 11 8.27 12.86 5.50
CA PRO A 11 7.57 11.97 4.58
C PRO A 11 8.51 11.47 3.47
N LEU A 12 8.46 10.18 3.20
CA LEU A 12 9.11 9.58 2.02
C LEU A 12 8.11 9.63 0.86
N ILE A 13 8.55 10.14 -0.29
CA ILE A 13 7.73 10.24 -1.49
C ILE A 13 8.48 9.53 -2.62
N PHE A 14 7.78 8.61 -3.27
CA PHE A 14 8.28 7.80 -4.38
C PHE A 14 7.37 8.01 -5.58
N ILE A 15 7.95 8.18 -6.76
CA ILE A 15 7.22 8.08 -8.03
C ILE A 15 7.49 6.69 -8.58
N CYS A 16 6.45 5.87 -8.64
CA CYS A 16 6.52 4.47 -9.02
C CYS A 16 5.94 4.27 -10.42
N GLU A 17 6.58 3.40 -11.19
CA GLU A 17 6.11 2.95 -12.48
C GLU A 17 5.71 1.46 -12.40
N ARG A 18 4.46 1.20 -12.74
CA ARG A 18 3.89 -0.14 -12.87
C ARG A 18 3.64 -0.44 -14.33
N ALA A 19 4.24 -1.50 -14.84
CA ALA A 19 3.95 -2.05 -16.16
C ALA A 19 3.11 -3.32 -16.03
N GLU A 20 1.90 -3.31 -16.58
CA GLU A 20 1.04 -4.48 -16.69
C GLU A 20 0.63 -4.70 -18.15
N LYS A 21 1.12 -5.80 -18.74
CA LYS A 21 0.96 -6.12 -20.17
C LYS A 21 1.47 -4.97 -21.05
N ASN A 22 0.56 -4.24 -21.71
CA ASN A 22 0.85 -3.14 -22.62
C ASN A 22 0.51 -1.77 -22.02
N TYR A 23 0.23 -1.72 -20.72
CA TYR A 23 -0.14 -0.51 -20.01
C TYR A 23 0.92 -0.19 -18.96
N THR A 24 1.41 1.05 -19.01
CA THR A 24 2.32 1.60 -18.01
C THR A 24 1.60 2.73 -17.29
N GLU A 25 1.61 2.66 -15.96
CA GLU A 25 1.03 3.67 -15.09
C GLU A 25 2.10 4.22 -14.15
N THR A 26 2.11 5.55 -14.00
CA THR A 26 2.94 6.23 -13.02
C THR A 26 2.06 6.72 -11.87
N TYR A 27 2.47 6.46 -10.63
CA TYR A 27 1.75 6.90 -9.45
C TYR A 27 2.71 7.41 -8.36
N GLU A 28 2.23 8.33 -7.52
CA GLU A 28 2.95 8.78 -6.33
C GLU A 28 2.60 7.89 -5.14
N LEU A 29 3.62 7.24 -4.56
CA LEU A 29 3.53 6.57 -3.27
C LEU A 29 4.17 7.42 -2.18
N LYS A 30 3.36 7.90 -1.25
CA LYS A 30 3.82 8.72 -0.12
C LYS A 30 3.65 7.97 1.20
N VAL A 31 4.73 7.88 1.97
CA VAL A 31 4.76 7.23 3.29
C VAL A 31 5.09 8.28 4.35
N ILE A 32 4.15 8.49 5.26
CA ILE A 32 4.33 9.36 6.42
C ILE A 32 4.63 8.46 7.62
N PRO A 33 5.82 8.59 8.26
CA PRO A 33 6.17 7.82 9.44
C PRO A 33 5.17 8.04 10.59
N ALA A 34 5.04 7.02 11.46
CA ALA A 34 4.29 7.19 12.70
C ALA A 34 4.95 8.24 13.60
N SER A 35 4.14 8.95 14.37
CA SER A 35 4.61 9.85 15.42
C SER A 35 3.94 9.50 16.75
N LYS A 36 4.28 10.22 17.83
CA LYS A 36 3.64 10.01 19.14
C LYS A 36 2.12 10.24 19.13
N ILE A 37 1.60 10.98 18.15
CA ILE A 37 0.20 11.41 18.10
C ILE A 37 -0.58 10.82 16.93
N GLN A 38 0.10 10.18 15.96
CA GLN A 38 -0.55 9.60 14.78
C GLN A 38 0.14 8.31 14.35
N LYS A 39 -0.67 7.34 13.92
CA LYS A 39 -0.15 6.17 13.20
C LYS A 39 0.50 6.60 11.88
N ALA A 40 1.36 5.74 11.35
CA ALA A 40 1.89 5.93 10.01
C ALA A 40 0.75 5.99 8.98
N LYS A 41 0.95 6.76 7.92
CA LYS A 41 0.00 6.88 6.82
C LYS A 41 0.68 6.57 5.49
N VAL A 42 -0.07 5.96 4.59
CA VAL A 42 0.40 5.62 3.25
C VAL A 42 -0.62 6.17 2.27
N PHE A 43 -0.15 6.87 1.24
CA PHE A 43 -0.99 7.45 0.21
C PHE A 43 -0.54 6.97 -1.16
N VAL A 44 -1.51 6.73 -2.05
CA VAL A 44 -1.31 6.55 -3.48
C VAL A 44 -2.04 7.66 -4.20
N ASP A 45 -1.34 8.50 -4.95
CA ASP A 45 -1.92 9.67 -5.66
C ASP A 45 -2.82 10.52 -4.76
N SER A 46 -2.31 10.86 -3.57
CA SER A 46 -3.02 11.60 -2.51
C SER A 46 -4.21 10.86 -1.84
N ARG A 47 -4.56 9.64 -2.27
CA ARG A 47 -5.57 8.80 -1.61
C ARG A 47 -4.97 8.09 -0.40
N ASP A 48 -5.46 8.38 0.81
CA ASP A 48 -5.08 7.66 2.04
C ASP A 48 -5.44 6.17 1.87
N LEU A 49 -4.53 5.26 2.18
CA LEU A 49 -4.76 3.82 2.10
C LEU A 49 -5.40 3.24 3.36
N ASP A 50 -5.69 4.06 4.36
CA ASP A 50 -6.50 3.70 5.51
C ASP A 50 -7.90 4.28 5.37
N GLN A 51 -8.83 3.49 4.81
CA GLN A 51 -10.19 3.91 4.48
C GLN A 51 -11.22 2.91 5.00
N SER A 52 -12.39 3.39 5.38
CA SER A 52 -13.51 2.54 5.75
C SER A 52 -14.81 3.24 5.41
N ASP A 53 -15.66 2.54 4.67
CA ASP A 53 -17.00 2.97 4.30
C ASP A 53 -17.95 1.76 4.29
N GLU A 54 -19.14 1.93 3.71
CA GLU A 54 -20.15 0.88 3.58
C GLU A 54 -19.76 -0.24 2.60
N LEU A 55 -18.86 0.05 1.66
CA LEU A 55 -18.41 -0.87 0.61
C LEU A 55 -17.18 -1.68 1.04
N GLY A 56 -16.50 -1.29 2.11
CA GLY A 56 -15.43 -2.07 2.68
C GLY A 56 -14.51 -1.30 3.61
N ARG A 57 -13.46 -1.99 4.02
CA ARG A 57 -12.43 -1.43 4.89
C ARG A 57 -11.05 -1.82 4.39
N GLN A 58 -10.22 -0.80 4.19
CA GLN A 58 -8.79 -0.93 3.98
C GLN A 58 -8.03 -0.32 5.17
N ALA A 59 -7.07 -1.05 5.72
CA ALA A 59 -6.29 -0.57 6.86
C ALA A 59 -4.80 -0.84 6.67
N VAL A 60 -3.99 0.19 6.90
CA VAL A 60 -2.53 0.04 6.99
C VAL A 60 -2.20 -0.53 8.37
N LYS A 61 -1.61 -1.72 8.39
CA LYS A 61 -1.33 -2.48 9.61
C LYS A 61 0.04 -2.15 10.17
N THR A 62 1.07 -2.12 9.33
CA THR A 62 2.44 -1.87 9.76
C THR A 62 3.17 -1.07 8.69
N VAL A 63 3.95 -0.09 9.16
CA VAL A 63 4.91 0.63 8.34
C VAL A 63 6.23 0.63 9.10
N LEU A 64 7.26 0.01 8.54
CA LEU A 64 8.61 0.01 9.07
C LEU A 64 9.52 0.73 8.08
N ILE A 65 10.23 1.74 8.55
CA ILE A 65 11.18 2.50 7.75
C ILE A 65 12.56 2.32 8.39
N THR A 66 13.47 1.71 7.64
CA THR A 66 14.89 1.63 7.97
C THR A 66 15.70 2.48 6.99
N GLU A 67 17.01 2.58 7.18
CA GLU A 67 17.90 3.27 6.25
C GLU A 67 17.80 2.72 4.82
N SER A 68 17.72 1.39 4.67
CA SER A 68 17.74 0.72 3.38
C SER A 68 16.36 0.36 2.83
N THR A 69 15.33 0.28 3.68
CA THR A 69 14.08 -0.41 3.32
C THR A 69 12.86 0.26 3.92
N VAL A 70 11.77 0.31 3.14
CA VAL A 70 10.43 0.60 3.64
C VAL A 70 9.59 -0.67 3.51
N LEU A 71 9.01 -1.14 4.61
CA LEU A 71 8.07 -2.25 4.62
C LEU A 71 6.68 -1.73 4.99
N ILE A 72 5.68 -2.11 4.22
CA ILE A 72 4.28 -1.73 4.44
C ILE A 72 3.45 -3.01 4.40
N SER A 73 2.56 -3.19 5.37
CA SER A 73 1.51 -4.20 5.32
C SER A 73 0.14 -3.56 5.46
N MET A 74 -0.83 -4.04 4.70
CA MET A 74 -2.20 -3.57 4.73
C MET A 74 -3.16 -4.70 4.41
N ASP A 75 -4.39 -4.55 4.89
CA ASP A 75 -5.48 -5.47 4.58
C ASP A 75 -6.69 -4.69 4.08
N ALA A 76 -7.31 -5.15 3.01
CA ALA A 76 -8.61 -4.75 2.53
C ALA A 76 -9.62 -5.88 2.79
N ASN A 77 -10.83 -5.54 3.22
CA ASN A 77 -11.94 -6.46 3.39
C ASN A 77 -13.18 -5.82 2.77
N PHE A 78 -13.97 -6.63 2.08
CA PHE A 78 -15.19 -6.20 1.39
C PHE A 78 -16.32 -7.16 1.77
N PRO A 79 -17.53 -6.62 2.05
CA PRO A 79 -18.69 -7.42 2.39
C PRO A 79 -19.16 -8.26 1.19
N PRO A 80 -20.07 -9.23 1.40
CA PRO A 80 -20.75 -9.90 0.30
C PRO A 80 -21.48 -8.89 -0.60
N GLU A 81 -21.45 -9.13 -1.91
CA GLU A 81 -22.07 -8.24 -2.89
C GLU A 81 -22.80 -9.04 -3.98
N ASN A 82 -23.81 -8.42 -4.59
CA ASN A 82 -24.43 -8.94 -5.80
C ASN A 82 -24.00 -8.06 -6.97
N PHE A 83 -23.34 -8.69 -7.94
CA PHE A 83 -22.88 -8.01 -9.14
C PHE A 83 -23.30 -8.81 -10.36
N ASP A 84 -24.04 -8.17 -11.25
CA ASP A 84 -24.57 -8.76 -12.49
C ASP A 84 -25.39 -10.05 -12.24
N GLY A 85 -26.20 -10.06 -11.17
CA GLY A 85 -27.04 -11.20 -10.79
C GLY A 85 -26.30 -12.35 -10.11
N VAL A 86 -24.98 -12.26 -9.96
CA VAL A 86 -24.16 -13.25 -9.25
C VAL A 86 -23.91 -12.77 -7.81
N GLN A 87 -24.24 -13.64 -6.85
CA GLN A 87 -23.94 -13.40 -5.45
C GLN A 87 -22.50 -13.82 -5.14
N TYR A 88 -21.67 -12.85 -4.77
CA TYR A 88 -20.33 -13.09 -4.24
C TYR A 88 -20.36 -13.04 -2.71
N GLY A 89 -19.56 -13.90 -2.07
CA GLY A 89 -19.34 -13.85 -0.63
C GLY A 89 -18.47 -12.66 -0.22
N ALA A 90 -18.16 -12.54 1.06
CA ALA A 90 -17.14 -11.60 1.52
C ALA A 90 -15.77 -11.96 0.94
N GLY A 91 -14.90 -10.97 0.83
CA GLY A 91 -13.52 -11.21 0.46
C GLY A 91 -12.53 -10.26 1.11
N SER A 92 -11.26 -10.56 0.89
CA SER A 92 -10.14 -9.82 1.45
C SER A 92 -8.94 -9.80 0.51
N VAL A 93 -8.14 -8.74 0.61
CA VAL A 93 -6.81 -8.66 0.01
C VAL A 93 -5.81 -8.28 1.09
N SER A 94 -4.81 -9.12 1.32
CA SER A 94 -3.66 -8.80 2.17
C SER A 94 -2.49 -8.40 1.28
N THR A 95 -1.95 -7.20 1.52
CA THR A 95 -0.87 -6.64 0.71
C THR A 95 0.37 -6.38 1.56
N ALA A 96 1.52 -6.83 1.08
CA ALA A 96 2.84 -6.54 1.64
C ALA A 96 3.70 -5.86 0.58
N ILE A 97 4.30 -4.72 0.92
CA ILE A 97 5.17 -3.94 0.03
C ILE A 97 6.53 -3.80 0.70
N ALA A 98 7.59 -4.05 -0.07
CA ALA A 98 8.97 -3.80 0.32
C ALA A 98 9.64 -2.90 -0.73
N ILE A 99 10.14 -1.74 -0.30
CA ILE A 99 10.84 -0.79 -1.15
C ILE A 99 12.29 -0.73 -0.73
N ASN A 100 13.20 -1.00 -1.64
CA ASN A 100 14.61 -0.72 -1.44
C ASN A 100 14.86 0.77 -1.70
N ARG A 101 15.31 1.51 -0.67
CA ARG A 101 15.42 2.97 -0.72
C ARG A 101 16.55 3.49 -1.62
N SER A 102 17.61 2.69 -1.83
CA SER A 102 18.76 3.11 -2.65
C SER A 102 18.54 2.84 -4.13
N THR A 103 17.89 1.71 -4.46
CA THR A 103 17.62 1.31 -5.85
C THR A 103 16.24 1.73 -6.33
N GLY A 104 15.32 2.04 -5.41
CA GLY A 104 13.92 2.31 -5.72
C GLY A 104 13.11 1.08 -6.13
N GLN A 105 13.69 -0.13 -6.10
CA GLN A 105 12.95 -1.34 -6.42
C GLN A 105 11.84 -1.58 -5.40
N LEU A 106 10.59 -1.65 -5.88
CA LEU A 106 9.42 -1.99 -5.09
C LEU A 106 9.00 -3.42 -5.41
N ARG A 107 8.83 -4.24 -4.38
CA ARG A 107 8.24 -5.58 -4.47
C ARG A 107 6.94 -5.59 -3.72
N LYS A 108 5.88 -6.06 -4.36
CA LYS A 108 4.53 -6.12 -3.81
C LYS A 108 4.06 -7.56 -3.85
N ALA A 109 3.53 -8.06 -2.75
CA ALA A 109 2.85 -9.34 -2.68
C ALA A 109 1.40 -9.11 -2.24
N GLU A 110 0.44 -9.61 -3.00
CA GLU A 110 -0.99 -9.46 -2.74
C GLU A 110 -1.62 -10.84 -2.66
N THR A 111 -2.33 -11.12 -1.57
CA THR A 111 -3.07 -12.36 -1.38
C THR A 111 -4.55 -12.09 -1.40
N VAL A 112 -5.22 -12.57 -2.44
CA VAL A 112 -6.66 -12.43 -2.65
C VAL A 112 -7.37 -13.66 -2.10
N LYS A 113 -8.47 -13.46 -1.37
CA LYS A 113 -9.34 -14.52 -0.83
C LYS A 113 -10.81 -14.12 -0.88
N GLY A 114 -11.68 -15.02 -1.33
CA GLY A 114 -13.12 -14.78 -1.43
C GLY A 114 -13.54 -13.58 -2.31
N GLY A 115 -14.84 -13.30 -2.30
CA GLY A 115 -15.46 -12.19 -3.03
C GLY A 115 -15.29 -12.19 -4.54
N ILE A 116 -15.72 -11.11 -5.17
CA ILE A 116 -15.66 -10.94 -6.62
C ILE A 116 -14.21 -10.94 -7.14
N LEU A 117 -13.27 -10.45 -6.33
CA LEU A 117 -11.85 -10.40 -6.70
C LEU A 117 -11.26 -11.79 -6.87
N SER A 118 -11.63 -12.78 -6.03
CA SER A 118 -11.15 -14.15 -6.24
C SER A 118 -11.76 -14.79 -7.48
N ALA A 119 -13.00 -14.47 -7.82
CA ALA A 119 -13.66 -14.97 -9.03
C ALA A 119 -13.06 -14.39 -10.32
N THR A 120 -12.56 -13.14 -10.27
CA THR A 120 -12.05 -12.42 -11.44
C THR A 120 -10.52 -12.48 -11.58
N LEU A 121 -9.79 -12.38 -10.47
CA LEU A 121 -8.33 -12.36 -10.43
C LEU A 121 -7.73 -13.72 -10.05
N GLY A 122 -8.53 -14.64 -9.54
CA GLY A 122 -8.08 -15.90 -8.96
C GLY A 122 -7.69 -15.74 -7.48
N GLU A 123 -8.01 -16.76 -6.68
CA GLU A 123 -7.59 -16.85 -5.29
C GLU A 123 -6.08 -17.19 -5.17
N GLY A 124 -5.43 -16.64 -4.14
CA GLY A 124 -4.03 -16.93 -3.83
C GLY A 124 -3.13 -15.69 -3.85
N THR A 125 -1.82 -15.92 -3.82
CA THR A 125 -0.81 -14.87 -3.73
C THR A 125 -0.19 -14.57 -5.09
N LYS A 126 -0.16 -13.29 -5.47
CA LYS A 126 0.57 -12.77 -6.63
C LYS A 126 1.65 -11.81 -6.18
N THR A 127 2.78 -11.84 -6.87
CA THR A 127 3.91 -10.95 -6.61
C THR A 127 4.21 -10.10 -7.81
N TYR A 128 4.47 -8.82 -7.57
CA TYR A 128 4.78 -7.81 -8.57
C TYR A 128 6.09 -7.13 -8.21
N GLN A 129 6.81 -6.71 -9.24
CA GLN A 129 7.97 -5.86 -9.10
C GLN A 129 7.74 -4.60 -9.90
N GLU A 130 8.02 -3.47 -9.27
CA GLU A 130 7.84 -2.13 -9.82
C GLU A 130 9.14 -1.34 -9.58
N GLN A 131 9.31 -0.28 -10.35
CA GLN A 131 10.46 0.60 -10.20
C GLN A 131 9.99 1.96 -9.70
N CYS A 132 10.56 2.42 -8.60
CA CYS A 132 10.27 3.72 -8.03
C CYS A 132 11.49 4.63 -8.02
N THR A 133 11.26 5.94 -7.97
CA THR A 133 12.28 6.96 -7.79
C THR A 133 11.90 7.84 -6.61
N ALA A 134 12.78 7.97 -5.62
CA ALA A 134 12.56 8.86 -4.49
C ALA A 134 12.66 10.33 -4.94
N THR A 135 11.67 11.17 -4.60
CA THR A 135 11.65 12.58 -5.02
C THR A 135 12.53 13.48 -4.18
N LYS A 136 12.97 13.01 -3.00
CA LYS A 136 13.99 13.65 -2.17
C LYS A 136 15.10 12.65 -1.86
N LYS A 137 16.35 13.09 -1.97
CA LYS A 137 17.49 12.31 -1.42
C LYS A 137 17.33 12.23 0.11
N PRO A 138 17.60 11.06 0.72
CA PRO A 138 17.65 10.94 2.18
C PRO A 138 18.57 11.97 2.82
#